data_AF-A0AAP6DBP0-F1
#
_entry.id   AF-A0AAP6DBP0-F1
#
_cell.length_a   1.000
_cell.length_b   1.000
_cell.length_c   1.000
_cell.angle_alpha   90.00
_cell.angle_beta   90.00
_cell.angle_gamma   90.00
#
_symmetry.space_group_name_H-M   'P 1'
#
loop_
_entity.id
_entity.type
_entity.pdbx_description
1 polymer ?
#
loop_
_entity_poly.entity_id
_entity_poly.type
_entity_poly.pdbx_seq_one_letter_code
_entity_poly.pdbx_strand_id
1 'polypeptide(L)'
;RKPVSAKLLSQAKQCWQAVSCSSPKAIVSLIDQHQLDCLPNMSDVLRRLLQELPHTNSGLSMTQQLALNVLSSQRSPISVTEWFKRYQQIEPLPFLGDVMFYALLFPLTQSEVPLFAIDSLEKNWWEQKVTLTEFGKACLAGQKRAKQCYWVGGMRISEHNHWRWD
;
A
#
# COMPACT_ATOMS: atom_id res chain seq x y z
N ARG A 1 -9.16 -12.48 -26.83
CA ARG A 1 -7.70 -12.39 -26.50
C ARG A 1 -7.03 -11.54 -27.60
N LYS A 2 -6.07 -10.68 -27.26
CA LYS A 2 -5.28 -9.89 -28.23
C LYS A 2 -3.88 -10.51 -28.39
N PRO A 3 -3.28 -10.50 -29.59
CA PRO A 3 -1.92 -10.98 -29.80
C PRO A 3 -0.90 -10.07 -29.09
N VAL A 4 0.18 -10.68 -28.60
CA VAL A 4 1.28 -9.95 -27.97
C VAL A 4 2.19 -9.41 -29.07
N SER A 5 2.26 -8.08 -29.20
CA SER A 5 3.14 -7.42 -30.18
C SER A 5 4.52 -7.14 -29.61
N ALA A 6 5.51 -6.93 -30.49
CA ALA A 6 6.84 -6.48 -30.09
C ALA A 6 6.80 -5.15 -29.32
N LYS A 7 5.90 -4.23 -29.70
CA LYS A 7 5.70 -2.95 -29.01
C LYS A 7 5.18 -3.15 -27.59
N LEU A 8 4.17 -4.02 -27.40
CA LEU A 8 3.65 -4.37 -26.08
C LEU A 8 4.73 -4.98 -25.19
N LEU A 9 5.53 -5.92 -25.71
CA LEU A 9 6.64 -6.51 -24.96
C LEU A 9 7.70 -5.49 -24.58
N SER A 10 8.03 -4.56 -25.48
CA SER A 10 8.97 -3.48 -25.21
C SER A 10 8.49 -2.59 -24.06
N GLN A 11 7.24 -2.14 -24.11
CA GLN A 11 6.65 -1.32 -23.04
C GLN A 11 6.56 -2.08 -21.70
N ALA A 12 6.15 -3.35 -21.73
CA ALA A 12 6.12 -4.20 -20.54
C ALA A 12 7.52 -4.35 -19.92
N LYS A 13 8.56 -4.52 -20.74
CA LYS A 13 9.95 -4.58 -20.28
C LYS A 13 10.40 -3.28 -19.62
N GLN A 14 10.08 -2.13 -20.22
CA GLN A 14 10.38 -0.81 -19.64
C GLN A 14 9.72 -0.64 -18.26
N CYS A 15 8.44 -1.03 -18.15
CA CYS A 15 7.72 -0.99 -16.88
C CYS A 15 8.37 -1.89 -15.82
N TRP A 16 8.72 -3.13 -16.18
CA TRP A 16 9.38 -4.05 -15.28
C TRP A 16 10.73 -3.55 -14.77
N GLN A 17 11.55 -2.99 -15.68
CA GLN A 17 12.84 -2.39 -15.34
C GLN A 17 12.68 -1.21 -14.36
N ALA A 18 11.68 -0.35 -14.58
CA ALA A 18 11.40 0.76 -13.68
C ALA A 18 10.94 0.29 -12.29
N VAL A 19 10.00 -0.65 -12.23
CA VAL A 19 9.47 -1.19 -10.96
C VAL A 19 10.53 -1.94 -10.17
N SER A 20 11.46 -2.62 -10.83
CA SER A 20 12.56 -3.35 -10.18
C SER A 20 13.73 -2.45 -9.75
N CYS A 21 13.71 -1.17 -10.08
CA CYS A 21 14.76 -0.23 -9.67
C CYS A 21 14.66 0.09 -8.17
N SER A 22 15.80 0.34 -7.53
CA SER A 22 15.86 0.77 -6.12
C SER A 22 15.51 2.24 -5.90
N SER A 23 15.24 2.98 -6.99
CA SER A 23 14.90 4.39 -6.97
C SER A 23 13.53 4.64 -7.62
N PRO A 24 12.62 5.38 -6.97
CA PRO A 24 11.32 5.73 -7.53
C PRO A 24 11.46 6.63 -8.76
N LYS A 25 12.60 7.30 -8.93
CA LYS A 25 12.88 8.16 -10.10
C LYS A 25 12.75 7.41 -11.42
N ALA A 26 13.04 6.11 -11.46
CA ALA A 26 12.87 5.30 -12.66
C ALA A 26 11.40 5.21 -13.08
N ILE A 27 10.49 5.06 -12.11
CA ILE A 27 9.05 5.03 -12.34
C ILE A 27 8.56 6.42 -12.76
N VAL A 28 8.96 7.48 -12.04
CA VAL A 28 8.60 8.87 -12.37
C VAL A 28 9.04 9.21 -13.80
N SER A 29 10.30 8.94 -14.15
CA SER A 29 10.85 9.17 -15.48
C SER A 29 10.11 8.39 -16.56
N LEU A 30 9.71 7.14 -16.28
CA LEU A 30 8.95 6.34 -17.23
C LEU A 30 7.58 6.99 -17.51
N ILE A 31 6.86 7.39 -16.47
CA ILE A 31 5.52 7.99 -16.60
C ILE A 31 5.60 9.34 -17.33
N ASP A 32 6.61 10.16 -17.05
CA ASP A 32 6.70 11.52 -17.59
C ASP A 32 7.23 11.56 -19.03
N GLN A 33 8.08 10.60 -19.42
CA GLN A 33 8.81 10.65 -20.70
C GLN A 33 8.29 9.65 -21.75
N HIS A 34 7.47 8.67 -21.37
CA HIS A 34 7.05 7.61 -22.28
C HIS A 34 5.53 7.46 -22.33
N GLN A 35 5.00 7.32 -23.55
CA GLN A 35 3.61 6.94 -23.75
C GLN A 35 3.48 5.41 -23.73
N LEU A 36 2.69 4.89 -22.79
CA LEU A 36 2.42 3.46 -22.61
C LEU A 36 1.12 3.03 -23.32
N ASP A 37 1.00 3.36 -24.61
CA ASP A 37 -0.25 3.18 -25.38
C ASP A 37 -0.73 1.73 -25.55
N CYS A 38 0.16 0.73 -25.46
CA CYS A 38 -0.24 -0.68 -25.46
C CYS A 38 -0.67 -1.17 -24.06
N LEU A 39 -0.43 -0.36 -23.02
CA LEU A 39 -0.73 -0.63 -21.61
C LEU A 39 -1.41 0.60 -20.99
N PRO A 40 -2.63 0.98 -21.45
CA PRO A 40 -3.22 2.30 -21.19
C PRO A 40 -3.42 2.65 -19.72
N ASN A 41 -3.60 1.65 -18.84
CA ASN A 41 -3.80 1.86 -17.40
C ASN A 41 -2.48 1.93 -16.61
N MET A 42 -1.34 1.66 -17.26
CA MET A 42 -0.08 1.43 -16.55
C MET A 42 0.46 2.67 -15.86
N SER A 43 0.27 3.85 -16.45
CA SER A 43 0.69 5.10 -15.80
C SER A 43 -0.02 5.30 -14.45
N ASP A 44 -1.32 5.02 -14.37
CA ASP A 44 -2.08 5.14 -13.13
C ASP A 44 -1.68 4.08 -12.10
N VAL A 45 -1.46 2.83 -12.55
CA VAL A 45 -0.96 1.74 -11.71
C VAL A 45 0.42 2.09 -11.11
N LEU A 46 1.33 2.64 -11.92
CA LEU A 46 2.65 3.04 -11.48
C LEU A 46 2.61 4.23 -10.51
N ARG A 47 1.72 5.21 -10.73
CA ARG A 47 1.48 6.31 -9.77
C ARG A 47 0.95 5.76 -8.45
N ARG A 48 -0.01 4.82 -8.49
CA ARG A 48 -0.55 4.17 -7.29
C ARG A 48 0.51 3.35 -6.55
N LEU A 49 1.43 2.70 -7.26
CA LEU A 49 2.57 2.01 -6.63
C LEU A 49 3.49 2.99 -5.90
N LEU A 50 3.77 4.18 -6.46
CA LEU A 50 4.57 5.21 -5.79
C LEU A 50 3.91 5.71 -4.49
N GLN A 51 2.58 5.67 -4.40
CA GLN A 51 1.84 5.98 -3.18
C GLN A 51 2.02 4.92 -2.06
N GLU A 52 2.64 3.77 -2.34
CA GLU A 52 3.04 2.83 -1.28
C GLU A 52 4.35 3.22 -0.58
N LEU A 53 5.08 4.21 -1.11
CA LEU A 53 6.15 4.86 -0.36
C LEU A 53 5.55 5.53 0.90
N PRO A 54 6.30 5.58 2.00
CA PRO A 54 5.76 6.11 3.25
C PRO A 54 5.47 7.60 3.09
N HIS A 55 4.24 8.02 3.41
CA HIS A 55 3.87 9.42 3.49
C HIS A 55 4.82 10.18 4.42
N THR A 56 5.21 11.39 4.03
CA THR A 56 6.20 12.19 4.76
C THR A 56 5.83 12.39 6.22
N ASN A 57 4.56 12.68 6.51
CA ASN A 57 4.08 13.02 7.85
C ASN A 57 3.72 11.79 8.70
N SER A 58 2.93 10.86 8.15
CA SER A 58 2.41 9.70 8.91
C SER A 58 3.34 8.49 8.89
N GLY A 59 4.22 8.36 7.89
CA GLY A 59 5.05 7.17 7.68
C GLY A 59 4.26 5.94 7.22
N LEU A 60 2.98 6.12 6.88
CA LEU A 60 2.10 5.07 6.37
C LEU A 60 2.19 5.00 4.85
N SER A 61 2.03 3.80 4.28
CA SER A 61 1.72 3.65 2.86
C SER A 61 0.28 4.06 2.58
N MET A 62 -0.09 4.34 1.32
CA MET A 62 -1.48 4.64 0.95
C MET A 62 -2.46 3.53 1.35
N THR A 63 -2.10 2.25 1.13
CA THR A 63 -2.91 1.11 1.60
C THR A 63 -3.13 1.16 3.10
N GLN A 64 -2.08 1.39 3.88
CA GLN A 64 -2.16 1.48 5.33
C GLN A 64 -3.01 2.67 5.76
N GLN A 65 -2.86 3.83 5.12
CA GLN A 65 -3.63 5.04 5.43
C GLN A 65 -5.12 4.84 5.15
N LEU A 66 -5.49 4.30 4.00
CA LEU A 66 -6.88 3.97 3.68
C LEU A 66 -7.47 2.95 4.66
N ALA A 67 -6.73 1.88 4.95
CA ALA A 67 -7.19 0.84 5.85
C ALA A 67 -7.41 1.38 7.28
N LEU A 68 -6.45 2.13 7.83
CA LEU A 68 -6.59 2.71 9.17
C LEU A 68 -7.66 3.80 9.22
N ASN A 69 -7.87 4.57 8.14
CA ASN A 69 -8.99 5.51 8.03
C ASN A 69 -10.34 4.80 8.18
N VAL A 70 -10.52 3.63 7.54
CA VAL A 70 -11.74 2.82 7.73
C VAL A 70 -11.94 2.47 9.20
N LEU A 71 -10.89 2.09 9.93
CA LEU A 71 -10.99 1.76 11.37
C LEU A 71 -11.29 2.99 12.21
N SER A 72 -10.71 4.16 11.87
CA SER A 72 -10.91 5.41 12.60
C SER A 72 -12.37 5.88 12.63
N SER A 73 -13.14 5.52 11.59
CA SER A 73 -14.57 5.87 11.51
C SER A 73 -15.49 4.87 12.22
N GLN A 74 -14.96 3.79 12.80
CA GLN A 74 -15.77 2.77 13.48
C GLN A 74 -15.94 3.08 14.97
N ARG A 75 -17.16 2.92 15.47
CA ARG A 75 -17.46 3.03 16.92
C ARG A 75 -17.17 1.74 17.69
N SER A 76 -17.07 0.61 16.99
CA SER A 76 -16.87 -0.72 17.55
C SER A 76 -15.94 -1.55 16.66
N PRO A 77 -15.27 -2.58 17.21
CA PRO A 77 -14.43 -3.47 16.42
C PRO A 77 -15.19 -4.14 15.27
N ILE A 78 -14.54 -4.25 14.11
CA ILE A 78 -15.13 -4.89 12.91
C ILE A 78 -14.28 -6.10 12.51
N SER A 79 -14.85 -7.06 11.78
CA SER A 79 -14.05 -8.20 11.30
C SER A 79 -13.13 -7.79 10.16
N VAL A 80 -12.05 -8.54 9.93
CA VAL A 80 -11.16 -8.32 8.77
C VAL A 80 -11.93 -8.39 7.45
N THR A 81 -12.90 -9.31 7.29
CA THR A 81 -13.76 -9.33 6.10
C THR A 81 -14.48 -8.02 5.85
N GLU A 82 -15.07 -7.44 6.90
CA GLU A 82 -15.79 -6.17 6.77
C GLU A 82 -14.84 -5.00 6.55
N TRP A 83 -13.69 -5.04 7.21
CA TRP A 83 -12.64 -4.06 7.03
C TRP A 83 -12.16 -4.00 5.57
N PHE A 84 -11.86 -5.16 4.98
CA PHE A 84 -11.45 -5.27 3.59
C PHE A 84 -12.53 -4.77 2.62
N LYS A 85 -13.79 -5.17 2.83
CA LYS A 85 -14.92 -4.71 1.98
C LYS A 85 -15.03 -3.18 1.95
N ARG A 86 -14.87 -2.53 3.11
CA ARG A 86 -14.92 -1.07 3.22
C ARG A 86 -13.70 -0.39 2.63
N TYR A 87 -12.51 -0.95 2.85
CA TYR A 87 -11.29 -0.49 2.20
C TYR A 87 -11.42 -0.52 0.67
N GLN A 88 -11.97 -1.59 0.10
CA GLN A 88 -12.19 -1.68 -1.35
C GLN A 88 -13.11 -0.58 -1.90
N GLN A 89 -14.03 -0.03 -1.11
CA GLN A 89 -14.91 1.06 -1.58
C GLN A 89 -14.17 2.40 -1.73
N ILE A 90 -13.04 2.57 -1.05
CA ILE A 90 -12.28 3.83 -1.03
C ILE A 90 -10.93 3.73 -1.73
N GLU A 91 -10.50 2.52 -2.08
CA GLU A 91 -9.29 2.30 -2.86
C GLU A 91 -9.51 2.73 -4.33
N PRO A 92 -8.73 3.70 -4.85
CA PRO A 92 -8.97 4.27 -6.18
C PRO A 92 -8.78 3.30 -7.36
N LEU A 93 -7.97 2.25 -7.20
CA LEU A 93 -7.69 1.28 -8.26
C LEU A 93 -7.75 -0.15 -7.72
N PRO A 94 -8.13 -1.15 -8.54
CA PRO A 94 -7.97 -2.55 -8.15
C PRO A 94 -6.52 -2.84 -7.76
N PHE A 95 -6.28 -3.10 -6.47
CA PHE A 95 -4.92 -3.21 -5.92
C PHE A 95 -4.66 -4.53 -5.20
N LEU A 96 -5.40 -4.84 -4.12
CA LEU A 96 -5.18 -6.03 -3.30
C LEU A 96 -6.42 -6.93 -3.23
N GLY A 97 -6.15 -8.25 -3.20
CA GLY A 97 -7.07 -9.23 -2.64
C GLY A 97 -7.08 -9.21 -1.11
N ASP A 98 -8.05 -9.87 -0.49
CA ASP A 98 -8.25 -9.94 0.96
C ASP A 98 -7.06 -10.57 1.71
N VAL A 99 -6.50 -11.66 1.19
CA VAL A 99 -5.33 -12.33 1.76
C VAL A 99 -4.11 -11.39 1.74
N MET A 100 -3.88 -10.70 0.62
CA MET A 100 -2.75 -9.75 0.50
C MET A 100 -2.93 -8.54 1.41
N PHE A 101 -4.16 -8.02 1.49
CA PHE A 101 -4.53 -6.92 2.38
C PHE A 101 -4.23 -7.28 3.84
N TYR A 102 -4.69 -8.46 4.30
CA TYR A 102 -4.41 -8.92 5.65
C TYR A 102 -2.90 -9.10 5.88
N ALA A 103 -2.19 -9.77 4.96
CA ALA A 103 -0.75 -10.01 5.08
C ALA A 103 0.08 -8.72 5.16
N LEU A 104 -0.32 -7.67 4.42
CA LEU A 104 0.35 -6.37 4.43
C LEU A 104 0.13 -5.62 5.76
N LEU A 105 -1.08 -5.73 6.33
CA LEU A 105 -1.46 -4.97 7.52
C LEU A 105 -1.12 -5.69 8.84
N PHE A 106 -1.13 -7.02 8.86
CA PHE A 106 -0.87 -7.80 10.06
C PHE A 106 0.45 -7.42 10.78
N PRO A 107 1.58 -7.17 10.10
CA PRO A 107 2.81 -6.73 10.75
C PRO A 107 2.66 -5.44 11.57
N LEU A 108 1.70 -4.56 11.25
CA LEU A 108 1.46 -3.33 12.01
C LEU A 108 0.95 -3.61 13.44
N THR A 109 0.36 -4.78 13.67
CA THR A 109 -0.03 -5.24 15.02
C THR A 109 1.15 -5.73 15.85
N GLN A 110 2.26 -6.10 15.19
CA GLN A 110 3.46 -6.69 15.78
C GLN A 110 4.62 -5.68 15.86
N SER A 111 4.41 -4.44 15.43
CA SER A 111 5.41 -3.37 15.55
C SER A 111 5.63 -2.99 17.02
N GLU A 112 6.77 -2.36 17.32
CA GLU A 112 7.13 -1.92 18.67
C GLU A 112 6.01 -1.08 19.33
N VAL A 113 5.34 -0.24 18.53
CA VAL A 113 4.12 0.46 18.93
C VAL A 113 3.00 0.13 17.94
N PRO A 114 2.10 -0.82 18.26
CA PRO A 114 1.08 -1.29 17.34
C PRO A 114 0.14 -0.20 16.84
N LEU A 115 -0.18 -0.21 15.54
CA LEU A 115 -1.09 0.78 14.92
C LEU A 115 -2.57 0.37 15.03
N PHE A 116 -2.83 -0.94 15.10
CA PHE A 116 -4.14 -1.50 15.39
C PHE A 116 -3.96 -2.81 16.18
N ALA A 117 -5.02 -3.24 16.87
CA ALA A 117 -5.06 -4.47 17.64
C ALA A 117 -6.03 -5.47 17.02
N ILE A 118 -5.75 -6.76 17.25
CA ILE A 118 -6.60 -7.90 16.91
C ILE A 118 -7.07 -8.54 18.23
N ASP A 119 -8.31 -9.01 18.26
CA ASP A 119 -8.91 -9.63 19.45
C ASP A 119 -8.33 -11.01 19.80
N SER A 120 -8.16 -11.90 18.83
CA SER A 120 -7.60 -13.25 19.05
C SER A 120 -6.98 -13.84 17.80
N LEU A 121 -5.77 -14.40 17.92
CA LEU A 121 -5.08 -15.11 16.84
C LEU A 121 -5.55 -16.56 16.66
N GLU A 122 -6.38 -17.09 17.58
CA GLU A 122 -6.93 -18.45 17.50
C GLU A 122 -8.07 -18.56 16.48
N LYS A 123 -8.67 -17.42 16.12
CA LYS A 123 -9.72 -17.35 15.10
C LYS A 123 -9.14 -17.40 13.70
N ASN A 124 -9.97 -17.82 12.74
CA ASN A 124 -9.65 -17.61 11.33
C ASN A 124 -9.39 -16.12 11.08
N TRP A 125 -8.37 -15.80 10.28
CA TRP A 125 -7.92 -14.42 10.09
C TRP A 125 -9.02 -13.48 9.58
N TRP A 126 -9.98 -13.98 8.81
CA TRP A 126 -11.09 -13.19 8.28
C TRP A 126 -12.14 -12.82 9.34
N GLU A 127 -12.22 -13.56 10.45
CA GLU A 127 -13.20 -13.37 11.54
C GLU A 127 -12.66 -12.48 12.66
N GLN A 128 -11.34 -12.34 12.74
CA GLN A 128 -10.64 -11.53 13.72
C GLN A 128 -11.19 -10.10 13.75
N LYS A 129 -11.40 -9.58 14.96
CA LYS A 129 -11.88 -8.22 15.18
C LYS A 129 -10.70 -7.26 15.30
N VAL A 130 -10.73 -6.20 14.51
CA VAL A 130 -9.68 -5.19 14.44
C VAL A 130 -10.14 -3.86 15.04
N THR A 131 -9.24 -3.21 15.78
CA THR A 131 -9.49 -1.90 16.42
C THR A 131 -8.27 -1.01 16.29
N LEU A 132 -8.46 0.25 15.89
CA LEU A 132 -7.38 1.23 15.79
C LEU A 132 -6.84 1.59 17.19
N THR A 133 -5.51 1.66 17.35
CA THR A 133 -4.89 2.12 18.60
C THR A 133 -4.78 3.65 18.65
N GLU A 134 -4.46 4.21 19.82
CA GLU A 134 -4.14 5.64 19.95
C GLU A 134 -2.91 6.04 19.12
N PHE A 135 -1.91 5.16 19.00
CA PHE A 135 -0.77 5.40 18.13
C PHE A 135 -1.17 5.43 16.65
N GLY A 136 -2.03 4.50 16.21
CA GLY A 136 -2.61 4.51 14.87
C GLY A 136 -3.35 5.82 14.57
N LYS A 137 -4.17 6.31 15.51
CA LYS A 137 -4.85 7.62 15.41
C LYS A 137 -3.86 8.78 15.29
N ALA A 138 -2.82 8.80 16.12
CA ALA A 138 -1.80 9.85 16.08
C ALA A 138 -1.01 9.84 14.76
N CYS A 139 -0.74 8.66 14.19
CA CYS A 139 -0.14 8.54 12.85
C CYS A 139 -1.05 9.07 11.75
N LEU A 140 -2.35 8.72 11.76
CA LEU A 140 -3.33 9.27 10.81
C LEU A 140 -3.44 10.80 10.91
N ALA A 141 -3.34 11.35 12.13
CA ALA A 141 -3.33 12.79 12.38
C ALA A 141 -1.98 13.48 12.03
N GLY A 142 -0.97 12.73 11.57
CA GLY A 142 0.37 13.26 11.27
C GLY A 142 1.17 13.73 12.48
N GLN A 143 0.72 13.40 13.70
CA GLN A 143 1.37 13.79 14.96
C GLN A 143 2.51 12.85 15.35
N LYS A 144 2.42 11.60 14.90
CA LYS A 144 3.44 10.57 15.03
C LYS A 144 3.72 9.98 13.65
N ARG A 145 4.88 9.35 13.54
CA ARG A 145 5.30 8.69 12.30
C ARG A 145 5.54 7.21 12.57
N ALA A 146 4.88 6.35 11.78
CA ALA A 146 5.14 4.93 11.80
C ALA A 146 6.55 4.65 11.24
N LYS A 147 7.28 3.75 11.91
CA LYS A 147 8.62 3.29 11.51
C LYS A 147 8.51 1.85 11.08
N GLN A 148 8.92 1.56 9.84
CA GLN A 148 8.69 0.27 9.20
C GLN A 148 9.82 -0.03 8.21
N CYS A 149 10.04 -1.32 7.96
CA CYS A 149 10.94 -1.82 6.92
C CYS A 149 10.17 -2.75 6.00
N TYR A 150 10.00 -2.38 4.74
CA TYR A 150 9.24 -3.14 3.75
C TYR A 150 9.72 -2.83 2.32
N TRP A 151 9.17 -3.51 1.33
CA TRP A 151 9.53 -3.33 -0.08
C TRP A 151 8.36 -2.75 -0.86
N VAL A 152 8.68 -1.85 -1.80
CA VAL A 152 7.77 -1.34 -2.82
C VAL A 152 8.45 -1.56 -4.17
N GLY A 153 8.05 -2.60 -4.90
CA GLY A 153 8.82 -3.05 -6.07
C GLY A 153 10.27 -3.36 -5.68
N GLY A 154 11.23 -2.80 -6.42
CA GLY A 154 12.67 -2.88 -6.14
C GLY A 154 13.18 -1.91 -5.07
N MET A 155 12.30 -1.10 -4.46
CA MET A 155 12.67 -0.09 -3.47
C MET A 155 12.54 -0.67 -2.06
N ARG A 156 13.66 -0.75 -1.33
CA ARG A 156 13.67 -1.11 0.09
C ARG A 156 13.42 0.12 0.94
N ILE A 157 12.31 0.16 1.65
CA ILE A 157 11.98 1.21 2.61
C ILE A 157 12.59 0.86 3.96
N SER A 158 13.28 1.81 4.58
CA SER A 158 13.87 1.71 5.90
C SER A 158 14.14 3.10 6.46
N GLU A 159 14.58 3.21 7.72
CA GLU A 159 14.95 4.51 8.30
C GLU A 159 16.12 5.19 7.57
N HIS A 160 16.98 4.40 6.93
CA HIS A 160 18.15 4.87 6.19
C HIS A 160 17.85 5.19 4.73
N ASN A 161 16.67 4.81 4.21
CA ASN A 161 16.26 5.12 2.86
C ASN A 161 15.11 6.14 2.87
N HIS A 162 15.40 7.34 2.40
CA HIS A 162 14.54 8.51 2.59
C HIS A 162 13.44 8.68 1.53
N TRP A 163 13.19 7.68 0.68
CA TRP A 163 12.07 7.76 -0.26
C TRP A 163 10.75 7.87 0.49
N ARG A 164 10.01 8.92 0.16
CA ARG A 164 8.73 9.28 0.77
C ARG A 164 7.78 9.70 -0.33
N TRP A 165 6.49 9.55 -0.06
CA TRP A 165 5.43 10.08 -0.89
C TRP A 165 4.92 11.40 -0.30
N ASP A 166 4.63 12.35 -1.20
CA ASP A 166 4.19 13.73 -0.94
C ASP A 166 5.27 14.63 -0.29
#